data_AF-K1U090-F1
#
_entry.id   AF-K1U090-F1
#
_cell.length_a   1.000
_cell.length_b   1.000
_cell.length_c   1.000
_cell.angle_alpha   90.00
_cell.angle_beta   90.00
_cell.angle_gamma   90.00
#
_symmetry.space_group_name_H-M   'P 1'
#
loop_
_entity.id
_entity.type
_entity.pdbx_description
1 polymer ?
#
loop_
_entity_poly.entity_id
_entity_poly.type
_entity_poly.pdbx_seq_one_letter_code
_entity_poly.pdbx_strand_id
1 'polypeptide(L)'
;MYDGMGCIVTLPRKYNEYLERQGIKCRIFSPIVPLLSTHQNNRDHRKIMVIDGAVAFCGGINISDEYINEKMRFGHWKDTGFMLRGEAVAGFTAMFL
;
A
#
# COMPACT_ATOMS: atom_id res chain seq x y z
N MET A 1 -0.35 -0.88 -5.79
CA MET A 1 -1.49 -1.74 -5.42
C MET A 1 -2.29 -1.01 -4.34
N TYR A 2 -3.61 -1.18 -4.25
CA TYR A 2 -4.40 -0.68 -3.12
C TYR A 2 -5.47 -1.71 -2.72
N ASP A 3 -5.95 -1.61 -1.49
CA ASP A 3 -6.91 -2.55 -0.91
C ASP A 3 -8.35 -2.23 -1.37
N GLY A 4 -9.00 -3.17 -2.06
CA GLY A 4 -10.37 -3.00 -2.55
C GLY A 4 -11.37 -2.75 -1.42
N MET A 5 -11.46 -3.67 -0.45
CA MET A 5 -12.41 -3.54 0.66
C MET A 5 -12.01 -2.42 1.63
N GLY A 6 -10.71 -2.15 1.77
CA GLY A 6 -10.17 -1.17 2.73
C GLY A 6 -10.40 0.25 2.29
N CYS A 7 -10.47 0.44 0.97
CA CYS A 7 -10.65 1.75 0.36
C CYS A 7 -12.07 2.01 -0.16
N ILE A 8 -13.04 1.14 0.09
CA ILE A 8 -14.39 1.22 -0.49
C ILE A 8 -15.11 2.55 -0.21
N VAL A 9 -14.85 3.17 0.95
CA VAL A 9 -15.42 4.47 1.35
C VAL A 9 -14.43 5.62 1.29
N THR A 10 -13.14 5.36 1.08
CA THR A 10 -12.09 6.39 1.08
C THR A 10 -11.58 6.76 -0.31
N LEU A 11 -11.80 5.91 -1.33
CA LEU A 11 -11.42 6.19 -2.70
C LEU A 11 -12.64 6.34 -3.62
N PRO A 12 -12.57 7.21 -4.64
CA PRO A 12 -13.60 7.32 -5.67
C PRO A 12 -13.85 6.00 -6.41
N ARG A 13 -15.06 5.83 -6.95
CA ARG A 13 -15.38 4.70 -7.82
C ARG A 13 -14.44 4.69 -9.03
N LYS A 14 -13.96 3.51 -9.44
CA LYS A 14 -13.03 3.33 -10.57
C LYS A 14 -11.69 4.08 -10.40
N TYR A 15 -11.21 4.21 -9.16
CA TYR A 15 -9.91 4.86 -8.90
C TYR A 15 -8.73 4.21 -9.64
N ASN A 16 -8.78 2.90 -9.86
CA ASN A 16 -7.80 2.21 -10.71
C ASN A 16 -7.79 2.76 -12.15
N GLU A 17 -8.96 2.99 -12.77
CA GLU A 17 -9.06 3.56 -14.11
C GLU A 17 -8.54 5.01 -14.14
N TYR A 18 -8.75 5.78 -13.06
CA TYR A 18 -8.17 7.11 -12.91
C TYR A 18 -6.64 7.06 -12.92
N LEU A 19 -6.03 6.18 -12.11
CA LEU A 19 -4.58 6.01 -12.07
C LEU A 19 -4.01 5.55 -13.41
N GLU A 20 -4.66 4.59 -14.06
CA GLU A 20 -4.24 4.07 -15.37
C GLU A 20 -4.25 5.17 -16.45
N ARG A 21 -5.25 6.08 -16.44
CA ARG A 21 -5.28 7.25 -17.33
C ARG A 21 -4.14 8.22 -17.09
N GLN A 22 -3.58 8.26 -15.88
CA GLN A 22 -2.38 9.04 -15.56
C GLN A 22 -1.07 8.29 -15.88
N GLY A 23 -1.14 7.12 -16.52
CA GLY A 23 0.02 6.28 -16.82
C GLY A 23 0.54 5.47 -15.63
N ILE A 24 -0.20 5.46 -14.51
CA ILE A 24 0.19 4.73 -13.29
C ILE A 24 -0.40 3.32 -13.35
N LYS A 25 0.46 2.31 -13.47
CA LYS A 25 0.04 0.92 -13.36
C LYS A 25 -0.42 0.64 -11.93
N CYS A 26 -1.65 0.19 -11.76
CA CYS A 26 -2.19 -0.13 -10.45
C CYS A 26 -2.87 -1.51 -10.45
N ARG A 27 -3.06 -2.06 -9.25
CA ARG A 27 -3.72 -3.34 -9.01
C ARG A 27 -4.57 -3.22 -7.76
N ILE A 28 -5.75 -3.81 -7.79
CA ILE A 28 -6.65 -3.90 -6.64
C ILE A 28 -6.37 -5.21 -5.93
N PHE A 29 -5.93 -5.15 -4.67
CA PHE A 29 -5.85 -6.30 -3.80
C PHE A 29 -7.26 -6.67 -3.32
N SER A 30 -7.58 -7.97 -3.30
CA SER A 30 -8.89 -8.52 -2.93
C SER A 30 -10.06 -7.67 -3.44
N PRO A 31 -10.34 -7.68 -4.77
CA PRO A 31 -11.49 -6.99 -5.32
C PRO A 31 -12.77 -7.33 -4.56
N ILE A 32 -13.65 -6.35 -4.39
CA ILE A 32 -14.89 -6.53 -3.64
C ILE A 32 -15.78 -7.51 -4.40
N VAL A 33 -16.10 -8.63 -3.75
CA VAL A 33 -17.06 -9.61 -4.25
C VAL A 33 -18.32 -9.49 -3.38
N PRO A 34 -19.53 -9.40 -3.95
CA PRO A 34 -20.78 -9.26 -3.21
C PRO A 34 -21.23 -10.60 -2.60
N LEU A 35 -20.34 -11.23 -1.83
CA LEU A 35 -20.57 -12.48 -1.11
C LEU A 35 -20.18 -12.28 0.35
N LEU A 36 -21.05 -12.69 1.28
CA LEU A 36 -20.73 -12.71 2.70
C LEU A 36 -19.60 -13.70 2.95
N SER A 37 -18.39 -13.19 3.15
CA SER A 37 -17.20 -13.99 3.42
C SER A 37 -16.22 -13.24 4.32
N THR A 38 -15.63 -13.95 5.27
CA THR A 38 -14.54 -13.45 6.13
C THR A 38 -13.24 -13.25 5.36
N HIS A 39 -13.12 -13.80 4.15
CA HIS A 39 -11.94 -13.62 3.30
C HIS A 39 -11.64 -12.14 3.03
N GLN A 40 -12.67 -11.29 2.96
CA GLN A 40 -12.53 -9.85 2.74
C GLN A 40 -11.91 -9.11 3.96
N ASN A 41 -11.71 -9.79 5.09
CA ASN A 41 -10.93 -9.27 6.22
C ASN A 41 -9.41 -9.47 6.04
N ASN A 42 -8.97 -10.34 5.12
CA ASN A 42 -7.55 -10.45 4.80
C ASN A 42 -7.10 -9.18 4.09
N ARG A 43 -6.01 -8.59 4.56
CA ARG A 43 -5.42 -7.36 3.99
C ARG A 43 -3.98 -7.61 3.59
N ASP A 44 -3.53 -6.96 2.52
CA ASP A 44 -2.10 -6.83 2.28
C ASP A 44 -1.54 -5.78 3.25
N HIS A 45 -0.77 -6.24 4.24
CA HIS A 45 -0.22 -5.38 5.27
C HIS A 45 1.23 -4.96 5.01
N ARG A 46 1.80 -5.36 3.86
CA ARG A 46 3.19 -5.06 3.48
C ARG A 46 3.29 -3.58 3.09
N LYS A 47 4.30 -2.89 3.61
CA LYS A 47 4.67 -1.53 3.18
C LYS A 47 5.99 -1.63 2.43
N ILE A 48 5.92 -1.60 1.11
CA ILE A 48 7.09 -1.80 0.24
C ILE A 48 7.12 -0.66 -0.76
N MET A 49 8.26 0.04 -0.83
CA MET A 49 8.58 0.97 -1.91
C MET A 49 9.92 0.55 -2.51
N VAL A 50 9.93 0.23 -3.79
CA VAL A 50 11.15 -0.12 -4.54
C VAL A 50 11.36 0.91 -5.63
N ILE A 51 12.58 1.44 -5.71
CA ILE A 51 12.97 2.44 -6.71
C ILE A 51 14.03 1.80 -7.61
N ASP A 52 13.72 1.71 -8.90
CA ASP A 52 14.57 1.19 -9.98
C ASP A 52 15.16 -0.22 -9.76
N GLY A 53 14.59 -1.00 -8.82
CA GLY A 53 15.16 -2.28 -8.38
C GLY A 53 16.49 -2.16 -7.62
N ALA A 54 16.91 -0.94 -7.24
CA ALA A 54 18.20 -0.66 -6.63
C ALA A 54 18.12 -0.22 -5.16
N VAL A 55 17.00 0.37 -4.76
CA VAL A 55 16.73 0.82 -3.38
C VAL A 55 15.36 0.34 -2.95
N ALA A 56 15.25 -0.21 -1.74
CA ALA A 56 13.97 -0.57 -1.14
C ALA A 56 13.77 0.12 0.21
N PHE A 57 12.54 0.53 0.48
CA PHE A 57 12.07 0.97 1.79
C PHE A 57 10.99 0.03 2.29
N CYS A 58 11.04 -0.32 3.56
CA CYS A 58 10.05 -1.14 4.25
C CYS A 58 10.05 -0.82 5.75
N GLY A 59 9.10 -1.38 6.49
CA GLY A 59 8.93 -1.17 7.93
C GLY A 59 7.45 -1.14 8.32
N GLY A 60 7.13 -0.49 9.43
CA GLY A 60 5.76 -0.31 9.90
C GLY A 60 5.07 0.95 9.37
N ILE A 61 5.84 1.91 8.84
CA ILE A 61 5.32 3.22 8.40
C ILE A 61 4.41 3.09 7.18
N ASN A 62 3.19 3.65 7.27
CA ASN A 62 2.31 3.85 6.13
C ASN A 62 2.53 5.24 5.51
N ILE A 63 2.16 5.41 4.23
CA ILE A 63 2.05 6.75 3.61
C ILE A 63 0.64 7.27 3.93
N SER A 64 0.54 8.13 4.94
CA SER A 64 -0.74 8.70 5.38
C SER A 64 -0.56 9.99 6.18
N ASP A 65 -1.57 10.85 6.16
CA ASP A 65 -1.61 12.14 6.85
C ASP A 65 -1.41 12.00 8.37
N GLU A 66 -1.83 10.87 8.97
CA GLU A 66 -1.63 10.62 10.40
C GLU A 66 -0.15 10.41 10.76
N TYR A 67 0.65 9.83 9.86
CA TYR A 67 2.08 9.58 10.11
C TYR A 67 2.92 10.85 10.04
N ILE A 68 2.45 11.88 9.32
CA ILE A 68 3.09 13.20 9.26
C ILE A 68 2.46 14.22 10.21
N ASN A 69 1.52 13.80 11.06
CA ASN A 69 0.78 14.63 12.01
C ASN A 69 -0.07 15.74 11.36
N GLU A 70 -0.43 15.61 10.08
CA GLU A 70 -1.41 16.50 9.45
C GLU A 70 -2.82 16.23 10.01
N LYS A 71 -3.10 14.97 10.37
CA LYS A 71 -4.33 14.56 11.06
C LYS A 71 -4.01 13.82 12.36
N MET A 72 -4.47 14.37 13.49
CA MET A 72 -4.30 13.73 14.79
C MET A 72 -5.53 12.89 15.18
N ARG A 73 -5.65 11.69 14.61
CA ARG A 73 -6.76 10.76 14.90
C ARG A 73 -6.49 9.83 16.09
N PHE A 74 -5.24 9.39 16.24
CA PHE A 74 -4.84 8.37 17.22
C PHE A 74 -3.63 8.79 18.08
N GLY A 75 -3.31 10.09 18.10
CA GLY A 75 -2.08 10.61 18.71
C GLY A 75 -0.88 10.54 17.77
N HIS A 76 0.33 10.61 18.35
CA HIS A 76 1.57 10.58 17.60
C HIS A 76 2.02 9.15 17.31
N TRP A 77 2.40 8.90 16.06
CA TRP A 77 2.94 7.61 15.65
C TRP A 77 4.40 7.47 16.06
N LYS A 78 4.70 6.36 16.74
CA LYS A 78 6.06 5.88 16.93
C LYS A 78 6.20 4.58 16.15
N ASP A 79 6.94 4.65 15.05
CA ASP A 79 7.11 3.54 14.13
C ASP A 79 8.54 3.53 13.58
N THR A 80 8.93 2.48 12.87
CA THR A 80 10.26 2.32 12.30
C THR A 80 10.17 1.91 10.83
N GLY A 81 10.89 2.66 10.01
CA GLY A 81 11.18 2.31 8.62
C GLY A 81 12.68 2.06 8.47
N PHE A 82 13.04 1.31 7.43
CA PHE A 82 14.41 1.10 7.04
C PHE A 82 14.56 1.22 5.52
N MET A 83 15.77 1.57 5.09
CA MET A 83 16.17 1.64 3.69
C MET A 83 17.25 0.60 3.44
N LEU A 84 17.13 -0.13 2.34
CA LEU A 84 18.04 -1.17 1.91
C LEU A 84 18.61 -0.86 0.54
N ARG A 85 19.87 -1.25 0.33
CA ARG A 85 20.57 -1.31 -0.96
C ARG A 85 21.28 -2.65 -1.08
N GLY A 86 21.62 -3.03 -2.31
CA GLY A 86 22.31 -4.29 -2.62
C GLY A 86 21.34 -5.44 -2.92
N GLU A 87 21.85 -6.67 -2.92
CA GLU A 87 21.15 -7.85 -3.46
C GLU A 87 19.80 -8.13 -2.79
N ALA A 88 19.64 -7.76 -1.52
CA ALA A 88 18.38 -7.92 -0.79
C ALA A 88 17.19 -7.21 -1.46
N VAL A 89 17.43 -6.15 -2.25
CA VAL A 89 16.38 -5.41 -2.97
C VAL A 89 15.66 -6.29 -4.01
N ALA A 90 16.33 -7.30 -4.56
CA ALA A 90 15.71 -8.24 -5.50
C ALA A 90 14.53 -8.98 -4.87
N GLY A 91 14.64 -9.37 -3.59
CA GLY A 91 13.55 -10.01 -2.84
C GLY A 91 12.35 -9.08 -2.67
N PHE A 92 12.58 -7.80 -2.35
CA PHE A 92 11.49 -6.81 -2.27
C PHE A 92 10.83 -6.54 -3.61
N THR A 93 11.62 -6.51 -4.69
CA THR A 93 11.11 -6.35 -6.06
C THR A 93 10.21 -7.52 -6.43
N ALA A 94 10.66 -8.75 -6.18
CA ALA A 94 9.91 -9.96 -6.45
C ALA A 94 8.63 -10.07 -5.62
N MET A 95 8.62 -9.59 -4.37
CA MET A 95 7.41 -9.55 -3.54
C MET A 95 6.39 -8.50 -4.03
N PHE A 96 6.83 -7.42 -4.66
CA PHE A 96 5.97 -6.31 -5.09
C PHE A 96 5.27 -6.57 -6.42
N LEU A 97 5.97 -7.19 -7.38
CA LEU A 97 5.46 -7.52 -8.72
C LEU A 97 4.44 -8.67 -8.67
#